data_AF-A0A6V7HZV9-F1
#
_entry.id   AF-A0A6V7HZV9-F1
#
_cell.length_a   1.000
_cell.length_b   1.000
_cell.length_c   1.000
_cell.angle_alpha   90.00
_cell.angle_beta   90.00
_cell.angle_gamma   90.00
#
_symmetry.space_group_name_H-M   'P 1'
#
loop_
_entity.id
_entity.type
_entity.pdbx_description
1 polymer ?
#
loop_
_entity_poly.entity_id
_entity_poly.type
_entity_poly.pdbx_seq_one_letter_code
_entity_poly.pdbx_strand_id
1 'polypeptide(L)'
;PKMDQRKPPIEQLGTYDPMPNKFNEKLVALNSERIMFWLGQGNVSITEPVEQLLGLAGFLPIHPRTYIKAWRTRKSDENGGNEAKEQENEEADGLKIQQQNTN
;
A
#
# COMPACT_ATOMS: atom_id res chain seq x y z
N PRO A 1 10.34 8.83 21.33
CA PRO A 1 9.63 10.10 21.60
C PRO A 1 8.93 10.62 20.33
N LYS A 2 7.60 10.73 20.36
CA LYS A 2 6.84 11.29 19.22
C LYS A 2 7.13 12.78 19.17
N MET A 3 7.82 13.25 18.13
CA MET A 3 8.08 14.68 17.96
C MET A 3 6.80 15.42 17.62
N ASP A 4 6.67 16.65 18.09
CA ASP A 4 5.56 17.53 17.73
C ASP A 4 5.63 17.85 16.23
N GLN A 5 4.60 17.40 15.51
CA GLN A 5 4.50 17.50 14.05
C GLN A 5 4.28 18.94 13.56
N ARG A 6 3.96 19.88 14.47
CA ARG A 6 3.77 21.29 14.12
C ARG A 6 5.06 22.11 14.12
N LYS A 7 6.15 21.56 14.64
CA LYS A 7 7.44 22.25 14.61
C LYS A 7 7.94 22.34 13.18
N PRO A 8 8.57 23.47 12.80
CA PRO A 8 9.19 23.57 11.50
C PRO A 8 10.26 22.47 11.35
N PRO A 9 10.34 21.80 10.19
CA PRO A 9 11.39 20.83 9.93
C PRO A 9 12.75 21.53 9.84
N ILE A 10 13.83 20.79 10.12
CA ILE A 10 15.20 21.28 9.90
C ILE A 10 15.43 21.54 8.41
N GLU A 11 14.98 20.61 7.57
CA GLU A 11 15.06 20.69 6.11
C GLU A 11 13.91 19.91 5.47
N GLN A 12 13.40 20.39 4.34
CA GLN A 12 12.42 19.67 3.53
C GLN A 12 13.12 18.81 2.48
N LEU A 13 12.96 17.49 2.59
CA LEU A 13 13.63 16.52 1.70
C LEU A 13 12.76 16.05 0.53
N GLY A 14 11.47 16.40 0.52
CA GLY A 14 10.54 15.91 -0.48
C GLY A 14 9.08 16.19 -0.17
N THR A 15 8.19 15.62 -0.97
CA THR A 15 6.73 15.66 -0.80
C THR A 15 6.09 14.33 -1.23
N TYR A 16 4.95 14.00 -0.63
CA TYR A 16 4.16 12.83 -0.98
C TYR A 16 2.69 13.21 -1.08
N ASP A 17 2.06 12.89 -2.22
CA ASP A 17 0.61 12.98 -2.40
C ASP A 17 -0.02 11.58 -2.30
N PRO A 18 -0.80 11.29 -1.24
CA PRO A 18 -1.46 10.00 -1.09
C PRO A 18 -2.64 9.81 -2.06
N MET A 19 -3.19 10.90 -2.60
CA MET A 19 -4.36 10.86 -3.47
C MET A 19 -3.94 10.53 -4.91
N PRO A 20 -4.55 9.52 -5.55
CA PRO A 20 -4.24 9.21 -6.93
C PRO A 20 -4.69 10.35 -7.85
N ASN A 21 -3.86 10.69 -8.83
CA ASN A 21 -4.19 11.65 -9.88
C ASN A 21 -5.15 11.03 -10.92
N LYS A 22 -5.47 11.79 -11.98
CA LYS A 22 -6.31 11.33 -13.11
C LYS A 22 -5.76 10.12 -13.87
N PHE A 23 -4.48 9.80 -13.69
CA PHE A 23 -3.80 8.64 -14.26
C PHE A 23 -3.63 7.49 -13.26
N ASN A 24 -4.27 7.58 -12.08
CA ASN A 24 -4.18 6.62 -10.99
C ASN A 24 -2.76 6.45 -10.39
N GLU A 25 -1.96 7.52 -10.43
CA GLU A 25 -0.61 7.54 -9.89
C GLU A 25 -0.56 8.34 -8.58
N LYS A 26 0.28 7.90 -7.64
CA LYS A 26 0.58 8.65 -6.41
C LYS A 26 1.94 9.31 -6.55
N LEU A 27 1.98 10.62 -6.40
CA LEU A 27 3.18 11.41 -6.67
C LEU A 27 4.10 11.47 -5.44
N VAL A 28 5.39 11.26 -5.68
CA VAL A 28 6.44 11.32 -4.66
C VAL A 28 7.61 12.11 -5.25
N ALA A 29 7.97 13.22 -4.60
CA ALA A 29 9.19 13.96 -4.91
C ALA A 29 10.22 13.71 -3.81
N LEU A 30 11.44 13.30 -4.18
CA LEU A 30 12.52 13.00 -3.26
C LEU A 30 13.79 13.73 -3.68
N ASN A 31 14.42 14.44 -2.75
CA ASN A 31 15.78 14.93 -2.91
C ASN A 31 16.77 13.84 -2.48
N SER A 32 17.20 13.04 -3.44
CA SER A 32 18.07 11.88 -3.21
C SER A 32 19.41 12.28 -2.56
N GLU A 33 20.07 13.32 -3.04
CA GLU A 33 21.36 13.78 -2.53
C GLU A 33 21.28 14.13 -1.04
N ARG A 34 20.28 14.93 -0.66
CA ARG A 34 20.09 15.35 0.73
C ARG A 34 19.68 14.20 1.63
N ILE A 35 18.86 13.26 1.13
CA ILE A 35 18.53 12.05 1.87
C ILE A 35 19.80 11.23 2.16
N MET A 36 20.70 11.02 1.18
CA MET A 36 21.96 10.30 1.43
C MET A 36 22.84 11.01 2.45
N PHE A 37 22.94 12.34 2.35
CA PHE A 37 23.69 13.15 3.30
C PHE A 37 23.20 12.93 4.75
N TRP A 38 21.90 13.04 4.98
CA TRP A 38 21.32 12.85 6.32
C TRP A 38 21.48 11.41 6.82
N LEU A 39 21.34 10.41 5.95
CA LEU A 39 21.59 9.01 6.30
C LEU A 39 23.06 8.75 6.67
N GLY A 40 24.00 9.41 5.98
CA GLY A 40 25.43 9.30 6.25
C GLY A 40 25.88 9.90 7.58
N GLN A 41 25.10 10.79 8.18
CA GLN A 41 25.42 11.42 9.47
C GLN A 41 25.33 10.44 10.66
N GLY A 42 24.66 9.29 10.49
CA GLY A 42 24.61 8.21 11.50
C GLY A 42 23.71 8.47 12.71
N ASN A 43 23.14 9.67 12.85
CA ASN A 43 22.27 10.07 13.97
C ASN A 43 20.80 10.28 13.56
N VAL A 44 20.36 9.59 12.50
CA VAL A 44 19.01 9.72 11.93
C VAL A 44 18.25 8.41 12.09
N SER A 45 17.01 8.51 12.56
CA SER A 45 16.06 7.40 12.57
C SER A 45 14.96 7.67 11.54
N ILE A 46 14.70 6.70 10.68
CA ILE A 46 13.65 6.76 9.67
C ILE A 46 12.40 6.11 10.25
N THR A 47 11.22 6.68 9.98
CA THR A 47 9.96 6.04 10.33
C THR A 47 9.62 4.93 9.33
N GLU A 48 9.02 3.83 9.80
CA GLU A 48 8.60 2.69 8.97
C GLU A 48 7.87 3.04 7.64
N PRO A 49 6.93 4.03 7.55
CA PRO A 49 6.31 4.37 6.26
C PRO A 49 7.32 4.96 5.26
N VAL A 50 8.29 5.73 5.74
CA VAL A 50 9.34 6.31 4.89
C VAL A 50 10.34 5.24 4.46
N GLU A 51 10.66 4.27 5.31
CA GLU A 51 11.49 3.12 4.91
C GLU A 51 10.83 2.28 3.82
N GLN A 52 9.53 2.02 3.94
CA GLN A 52 8.76 1.34 2.88
C GLN A 52 8.77 2.15 1.58
N LEU A 53 8.59 3.48 1.66
CA LEU A 53 8.58 4.36 0.50
C LEU A 53 9.95 4.38 -0.21
N LEU A 54 11.03 4.57 0.54
CA LEU A 54 12.40 4.54 0.01
C LEU A 54 12.78 3.16 -0.51
N GLY A 55 12.25 2.08 0.08
CA GLY A 55 12.40 0.72 -0.41
C GLY A 55 11.70 0.49 -1.76
N LEU A 56 10.49 1.01 -1.93
CA LEU A 56 9.76 0.96 -3.21
C LEU A 56 10.41 1.83 -4.30
N ALA A 57 11.05 2.94 -3.91
CA ALA A 57 11.79 3.81 -4.82
C ALA A 57 13.15 3.22 -5.25
N GLY A 58 13.56 2.07 -4.72
CA GLY A 58 14.86 1.45 -5.01
C GLY A 58 16.05 2.10 -4.30
N PHE A 59 15.80 2.95 -3.31
CA PHE A 59 16.83 3.67 -2.56
C PHE A 59 17.37 2.85 -1.38
N LEU A 60 16.49 2.11 -0.72
CA LEU A 60 16.79 1.17 0.35
C LEU A 60 16.33 -0.23 -0.06
N PRO A 61 16.76 -1.29 0.63
CA PRO A 61 16.12 -2.58 0.50
C PRO A 61 14.62 -2.48 0.83
N ILE A 62 13.80 -3.26 0.12
CA ILE A 62 12.36 -3.29 0.37
C ILE A 62 12.06 -3.77 1.79
N HIS A 63 11.27 -2.98 2.51
CA HIS A 63 10.96 -3.25 3.91
C HIS A 63 10.14 -4.56 4.05
N PRO A 64 10.44 -5.45 5.03
CA PRO A 64 9.75 -6.74 5.19
C PRO A 64 8.22 -6.65 5.29
N ARG A 65 7.73 -5.56 5.91
CA ARG A 65 6.29 -5.30 6.03
C ARG A 65 5.58 -5.13 4.68
N THR A 66 6.28 -4.71 3.63
CA THR A 66 5.73 -4.65 2.27
C THR A 66 5.40 -6.05 1.77
N TYR A 67 6.28 -7.03 1.98
CA TYR A 67 6.03 -8.43 1.62
C TYR A 67 4.90 -9.04 2.45
N ILE A 68 4.89 -8.80 3.76
CA ILE A 68 3.84 -9.29 4.66
C ILE A 68 2.48 -8.73 4.22
N LYS A 69 2.41 -7.44 3.89
CA LYS A 69 1.18 -6.80 3.40
C LYS A 69 0.73 -7.43 2.08
N ALA A 70 1.64 -7.60 1.11
CA ALA A 70 1.32 -8.24 -0.16
C ALA A 70 0.82 -9.69 0.02
N TRP A 71 1.43 -10.46 0.91
CA TRP A 71 0.95 -11.81 1.24
C TRP A 71 -0.44 -11.80 1.86
N ARG A 72 -0.72 -10.89 2.81
CA ARG A 72 -2.05 -10.76 3.42
C ARG A 72 -3.11 -10.36 2.41
N THR A 73 -2.82 -9.41 1.52
CA THR A 73 -3.72 -8.97 0.46
C THR A 73 -4.05 -10.11 -0.50
N ARG A 74 -3.05 -10.85 -0.97
CA ARG A 74 -3.29 -12.02 -1.83
C ARG A 74 -4.19 -13.07 -1.16
N LYS A 75 -3.95 -13.38 0.11
CA LYS A 75 -4.76 -14.33 0.87
C LYS A 75 -6.20 -13.83 1.09
N SER A 76 -6.40 -12.53 1.33
CA SER A 76 -7.76 -11.97 1.44
C SER A 76 -8.49 -11.99 0.10
N ASP A 77 -7.80 -11.72 -1.00
CA ASP A 77 -8.39 -11.73 -2.33
C ASP A 77 -8.77 -13.15 -2.78
N GLU A 78 -7.96 -14.16 -2.41
CA GLU A 78 -8.27 -15.59 -2.61
C GLU A 78 -9.52 -16.00 -1.83
N ASN A 79 -9.59 -15.65 -0.53
CA ASN A 79 -10.74 -15.98 0.30
C ASN A 79 -12.01 -15.26 -0.17
N GLY A 80 -11.95 -13.94 -0.40
CA GLY A 80 -13.10 -13.17 -0.89
C GLY A 80 -13.52 -13.56 -2.31
N GLY A 81 -12.56 -13.97 -3.16
CA GLY A 81 -12.83 -14.50 -4.49
C GLY A 81 -13.50 -15.87 -4.46
N ASN A 82 -13.21 -16.71 -3.46
CA ASN A 82 -13.94 -17.96 -3.25
C ASN A 82 -15.36 -17.70 -2.73
N GLU A 83 -15.53 -16.79 -1.77
CA GLU A 83 -16.84 -16.37 -1.26
C GLU A 83 -17.72 -15.78 -2.38
N ALA A 84 -17.15 -14.96 -3.27
CA ALA A 84 -17.87 -14.40 -4.42
C ALA A 84 -18.26 -15.47 -5.47
N LYS A 85 -17.40 -16.46 -5.72
CA LYS A 85 -17.69 -17.58 -6.64
C LYS A 85 -18.75 -18.55 -6.08
N GLU A 86 -18.76 -18.76 -4.77
CA GLU A 86 -19.77 -19.57 -4.09
C GLU A 86 -21.14 -18.88 -4.16
N GLN A 87 -21.20 -17.56 -3.94
CA GLN A 87 -22.43 -16.77 -4.10
C GLN A 87 -22.95 -16.78 -5.55
N GLU A 88 -22.08 -16.62 -6.55
CA GLU A 88 -22.48 -16.72 -7.96
C GLU A 88 -23.01 -18.12 -8.33
N ASN A 89 -22.44 -19.20 -7.77
CA ASN A 89 -22.93 -20.56 -7.99
C ASN A 89 -24.28 -20.81 -7.31
N GLU A 90 -24.48 -20.31 -6.07
CA GLU A 90 -25.75 -20.42 -5.35
C GLU A 90 -26.88 -19.64 -6.04
N GLU A 91 -26.59 -18.43 -6.55
CA GLU A 91 -27.54 -17.64 -7.33
C GLU A 91 -27.88 -18.32 -8.67
N ALA A 92 -26.87 -18.86 -9.36
CA ALA A 92 -27.08 -19.58 -10.63
C ALA A 92 -27.90 -20.87 -10.45
N ASP A 93 -27.72 -21.60 -9.35
CA ASP A 93 -28.52 -22.79 -9.05
C ASP A 93 -29.94 -22.44 -8.57
N GLY A 94 -30.11 -21.34 -7.84
CA GLY A 94 -31.43 -20.79 -7.49
C GLY A 94 -32.27 -20.40 -8.72
N LEU A 95 -31.65 -19.77 -9.73
CA LEU A 95 -32.35 -19.40 -10.98
C LEU A 95 -32.78 -20.64 -11.79
N LYS A 96 -31.98 -21.70 -11.82
CA LYS A 96 -32.32 -22.96 -12.53
C LYS A 96 -33.53 -23.65 -11.89
N ILE A 97 -33.62 -23.66 -10.56
CA ILE A 97 -34.73 -24.27 -9.83
C ILE A 97 -36.05 -23.52 -10.08
N GLN A 98 -36.01 -22.19 -10.17
CA GLN A 98 -37.20 -21.39 -10.51
C GLN A 98 -37.73 -21.66 -11.93
N GLN A 99 -36.84 -21.81 -12.91
CA GLN A 99 -37.23 -22.05 -14.31
C GLN A 99 -37.87 -23.43 -14.53
N GLN A 100 -37.50 -24.42 -13.73
CA GLN A 100 -38.07 -25.78 -13.81
C GLN A 100 -39.50 -25.87 -13.27
N ASN A 101 -39.91 -24.97 -12.38
CA ASN A 101 -41.24 -24.97 -11.76
C ASN A 101 -42.29 -24.15 -12.55
N THR A 102 -41.90 -23.55 -13.67
CA THR A 102 -42.76 -22.68 -14.50
C THR A 102 -43.33 -23.36 -15.76
N ASN A 103 -43.12 -24.67 -15.96
CA ASN A 103 -43.65 -25.45 -17.10
C ASN A 103 -44.65 -26.52 -16.65
#